data_AF-A0A6H9H6Z3-F1
#
_entry.id   AF-A0A6H9H6Z3-F1
#
_cell.length_a   1.000
_cell.length_b   1.000
_cell.length_c   1.000
_cell.angle_alpha   90.00
_cell.angle_beta   90.00
_cell.angle_gamma   90.00
#
_symmetry.space_group_name_H-M   'P 1'
#
loop_
_entity.id
_entity.type
_entity.pdbx_description
1 polymer ?
#
loop_
_entity_poly.entity_id
_entity_poly.type
_entity_poly.pdbx_seq_one_letter_code
_entity_poly.pdbx_strand_id
1 'polypeptide(L)' 'MHRASLPGNSQPPAQPSASRITFVDRDAAAGLICKFLDAIDAEGGPKSPFMQYAQANAARTLRLWGVERGAPA' A
#
# COMPACT_ATOMS: atom_id res chain seq x y z
N MET A 1 24.20 -50.49 -21.45
CA MET A 1 23.16 -49.79 -20.67
C MET A 1 23.16 -48.32 -21.08
N HIS A 2 22.21 -47.92 -21.91
CA HIS A 2 22.14 -46.54 -22.42
C HIS A 2 21.52 -45.62 -21.38
N ARG A 3 22.30 -44.67 -20.86
CA ARG A 3 21.84 -43.63 -19.94
C ARG A 3 21.25 -42.50 -20.77
N ALA A 4 19.92 -42.36 -20.74
CA ALA A 4 19.22 -41.23 -21.35
C ALA A 4 19.57 -39.94 -20.61
N SER A 5 20.17 -38.98 -21.33
CA SER A 5 20.37 -37.63 -20.83
C SER A 5 19.03 -36.90 -20.86
N LEU A 6 18.52 -36.53 -19.68
CA LEU A 6 17.36 -35.66 -19.56
C LEU A 6 17.72 -34.28 -20.14
N PRO A 7 16.85 -33.65 -20.96
CA PRO A 7 17.08 -32.28 -21.40
C PRO A 7 16.99 -31.36 -20.17
N GLY A 8 18.08 -30.67 -19.89
CA GLY A 8 18.14 -29.68 -18.82
C GLY A 8 17.07 -28.62 -19.03
N ASN A 9 16.30 -28.33 -17.98
CA ASN A 9 15.36 -27.22 -17.95
C ASN A 9 16.15 -25.92 -18.13
N SER A 10 16.11 -25.35 -19.34
CA SER A 10 16.58 -24.01 -19.67
C SER A 10 15.63 -22.94 -19.11
N GLN A 11 15.22 -23.06 -17.83
CA GLN A 11 14.44 -22.01 -17.21
C GLN A 11 15.42 -20.89 -16.82
N PRO A 12 15.35 -19.69 -17.43
CA PRO A 12 16.14 -18.58 -16.95
C PRO A 12 15.79 -18.33 -15.48
N PRO A 13 16.77 -17.98 -14.63
CA PRO A 13 16.50 -17.70 -13.23
C PRO A 13 15.38 -16.66 -13.14
N ALA A 14 14.35 -16.95 -12.34
CA ALA A 14 13.27 -16.01 -12.09
C ALA A 14 13.90 -14.67 -11.67
N GLN A 15 13.54 -13.59 -12.37
CA GLN A 15 14.00 -12.27 -11.97
C GLN A 15 13.61 -12.07 -10.50
N PRO A 16 14.56 -11.70 -9.62
CA PRO A 16 14.19 -11.35 -8.26
C PRO A 16 13.20 -10.19 -8.38
N SER A 17 11.96 -10.42 -7.97
CA SER A 17 10.99 -9.33 -7.80
C SER A 17 11.68 -8.31 -6.90
N ALA A 18 12.08 -7.18 -7.49
CA ALA A 18 12.58 -6.04 -6.77
C ALA A 18 11.40 -5.36 -6.07
N SER A 19 10.72 -6.10 -5.19
CA SER A 19 9.85 -5.54 -4.18
C SER A 19 10.79 -4.82 -3.20
N ARG A 20 11.29 -3.65 -3.62
CA ARG A 20 11.98 -2.69 -2.77
C ARG A 20 10.95 -2.28 -1.72
N ILE A 21 10.96 -2.96 -0.59
CA ILE A 21 10.36 -2.47 0.63
C ILE A 21 11.25 -1.30 1.07
N THR A 22 11.01 -0.13 0.47
CA THR A 22 11.56 1.11 1.00
C THR A 22 10.87 1.35 2.33
N PHE A 23 11.64 1.59 3.39
CA PHE A 23 11.10 2.11 4.65
C PHE A 23 10.22 3.31 4.30
N VAL A 24 8.90 3.14 4.44
CA VAL A 24 7.97 4.24 4.23
C VAL A 24 8.07 5.09 5.47
N ASP A 25 8.48 6.34 5.29
CA ASP A 25 8.37 7.34 6.35
C ASP A 25 6.90 7.43 6.75
N ARG A 26 6.63 7.03 8.00
CA ARG A 26 5.28 6.95 8.56
C ARG A 26 4.63 8.33 8.59
N ASP A 27 5.40 9.39 8.77
CA ASP A 27 4.88 10.75 8.81
C ASP A 27 4.49 11.23 7.42
N ALA A 28 5.32 10.94 6.42
CA ALA A 28 5.00 11.21 5.02
C ALA A 28 3.74 10.43 4.56
N ALA A 29 3.62 9.16 4.94
CA ALA A 29 2.44 8.35 4.64
C ALA A 29 1.19 8.85 5.37
N ALA A 30 1.31 9.21 6.65
CA ALA A 30 0.21 9.79 7.41
C ALA A 30 -0.27 11.11 6.77
N GLY A 31 0.65 11.96 6.31
CA GLY A 31 0.33 13.19 5.59
C GLY A 31 -0.45 12.95 4.30
N LEU A 32 -0.10 11.91 3.53
CA LEU A 32 -0.86 11.52 2.33
C LEU A 32 -2.27 11.03 2.68
N ILE A 33 -2.40 10.22 3.74
CA ILE A 33 -3.69 9.69 4.19
C ILE A 33 -4.59 10.83 4.69
N CYS A 34 -4.04 11.80 5.44
CA CYS A 34 -4.79 12.99 5.86
C CYS A 34 -5.32 13.76 4.65
N LYS A 35 -4.47 14.08 3.66
CA LYS A 35 -4.89 14.77 2.44
C LYS A 35 -5.97 14.02 1.66
N PHE A 36 -5.89 12.70 1.59
CA PHE A 36 -6.93 11.87 0.98
C PHE A 36 -8.27 12.03 1.70
N LEU A 37 -8.25 12.05 3.03
CA LEU A 37 -9.47 12.22 3.83
C LEU A 37 -10.03 13.64 3.70
N ASP A 38 -9.17 14.67 3.70
CA ASP A 38 -9.56 16.06 3.48
C ASP A 38 -10.20 16.25 2.08
N ALA A 39 -9.68 15.56 1.06
CA ALA A 39 -10.26 15.59 -0.28
C ALA A 39 -11.65 14.96 -0.33
N ILE A 40 -11.88 13.86 0.39
CA ILE A 40 -13.22 13.26 0.52
C ILE A 40 -14.18 14.24 1.21
N ASP A 41 -13.72 14.89 2.29
CA ASP A 41 -14.54 15.83 3.04
C ASP A 41 -14.87 17.08 2.20
N ALA A 42 -13.91 17.59 1.40
CA ALA A 42 -14.11 18.70 0.47
C ALA A 42 -15.10 18.38 -0.67
N GLU A 43 -15.18 17.12 -1.10
CA GLU A 43 -16.15 16.65 -2.10
C GLU A 43 -17.58 16.47 -1.55
N GLY A 44 -17.81 16.78 -0.27
CA GLY A 44 -19.07 16.60 0.42
C GLY A 44 -19.25 15.21 1.04
N GLY A 45 -18.16 14.47 1.24
CA GLY A 45 -18.15 13.13 1.80
C GLY A 45 -18.10 12.01 0.74
N PRO A 46 -18.09 10.74 1.19
CA PRO A 46 -17.90 9.59 0.30
C PRO A 46 -19.13 9.34 -0.59
N LYS A 47 -18.92 9.38 -1.92
CA LYS A 47 -19.99 9.26 -2.93
C LYS A 47 -20.34 7.82 -3.31
N SER A 48 -19.63 6.83 -2.77
CA SER A 48 -19.86 5.42 -3.05
C SER A 48 -19.56 4.55 -1.83
N PRO A 49 -20.10 3.31 -1.77
CA PRO A 49 -19.77 2.35 -0.71
C PRO A 49 -18.27 2.04 -0.63
N PHE A 50 -17.59 2.00 -1.78
CA PHE A 50 -16.13 1.82 -1.82
C PHE A 50 -15.38 2.99 -1.19
N MET A 51 -15.81 4.23 -1.46
CA MET A 51 -15.23 5.42 -0.84
C MET A 51 -15.47 5.44 0.67
N GLN A 52 -16.66 5.03 1.14
CA GLN A 52 -16.94 4.90 2.59
C GLN A 52 -15.98 3.91 3.25
N TYR A 53 -15.80 2.74 2.62
CA TYR A 53 -14.83 1.75 3.07
C TYR A 53 -13.40 2.31 3.10
N ALA A 54 -12.96 2.96 2.02
CA ALA A 54 -11.63 3.54 1.92
C ALA A 54 -11.39 4.63 2.99
N GLN A 55 -12.36 5.52 3.20
CA GLN A 55 -12.34 6.56 4.23
C GLN A 55 -12.22 5.95 5.63
N ALA A 56 -13.04 4.94 5.95
CA ALA A 56 -13.01 4.27 7.25
C ALA A 56 -11.69 3.55 7.50
N ASN A 57 -11.14 2.89 6.47
CA ASN A 57 -9.86 2.18 6.56
C ASN A 57 -8.68 3.16 6.76
N ALA A 58 -8.67 4.26 6.00
CA ALA A 58 -7.69 5.33 6.14
C ALA A 58 -7.72 5.95 7.56
N ALA A 59 -8.91 6.28 8.06
CA ALA A 59 -9.08 6.81 9.42
C ALA A 59 -8.61 5.81 10.50
N ARG A 60 -8.93 4.52 10.33
CA ARG A 60 -8.45 3.47 11.24
C ARG A 60 -6.92 3.36 11.24
N THR A 61 -6.31 3.43 10.07
CA THR A 61 -4.85 3.35 9.92
C THR A 61 -4.16 4.48 10.67
N LEU A 62 -4.64 5.73 10.54
CA LEU A 62 -4.11 6.86 11.30
C LEU A 62 -4.23 6.66 12.81
N ARG A 63 -5.36 6.14 13.31
CA ARG A 63 -5.54 5.83 14.74
C ARG A 63 -4.58 4.76 15.23
N LEU A 64 -4.38 3.69 14.47
CA LEU A 64 -3.38 2.67 14.79
C LEU A 64 -1.96 3.26 14.80
N TRP A 65 -1.75 4.32 14.03
CA TRP A 65 -0.51 5.06 14.00
C TRP A 65 -0.43 6.19 15.03
N GLY A 66 -1.44 6.40 15.87
CA GLY A 66 -1.45 7.48 16.86
C GLY A 66 -1.40 8.88 16.23
N VAL A 67 -1.80 9.02 14.97
CA VAL A 67 -1.84 10.31 14.26
C VAL A 67 -3.25 10.86 14.30
N GLU A 68 -3.40 12.08 14.83
CA GLU A 68 -4.65 12.84 14.78
C GLU A 68 -4.64 13.82 13.61
N ARG A 69 -5.78 13.95 12.91
CA ARG A 69 -5.92 14.96 11.87
C ARG A 69 -5.97 16.35 12.52
N GLY A 70 -5.04 17.23 12.14
CA GLY A 70 -4.98 18.61 12.65
C GLY A 70 -3.93 18.86 13.74
N ALA A 71 -3.13 17.87 14.12
CA ALA A 71 -1.93 18.12 14.91
C ALA A 71 -0.87 18.78 14.01
N PRO A 72 -0.32 19.96 14.37
CA PRO A 72 0.85 20.48 13.67
C PRO A 72 2.02 19.50 13.90
N ALA A 73 2.72 19.18 12.82
CA ALA A 73 4.00 18.47 12.87
C ALA A 73 5.05 19.29 13.62
#